data_AF-A0A935PNV6-F1
#
_entry.id   AF-A0A935PNV6-F1
#
_cell.length_a   1.000
_cell.length_b   1.000
_cell.length_c   1.000
_cell.angle_alpha   90.00
_cell.angle_beta   90.00
_cell.angle_gamma   90.00
#
_symmetry.space_group_name_H-M   'P 1'
#
loop_
_entity.id
_entity.type
_entity.pdbx_description
1 polymer ?
#
loop_
_entity_poly.entity_id
_entity_poly.type
_entity_poly.pdbx_seq_one_letter_code
_entity_poly.pdbx_strand_id
1 'polypeptide(L)'
;MSYFVAFVLLFGMALFAWDYSLRRHRSISRRERLSIEALHQQYYSKTAIPLDVVRELWAEVSRVLRVEGGQLRPSDKFGRDVGRGLITTDELDELSVIARKRAKTLGVDLDPKSLATVDDYIQFFARAMSERA
;
A
#
# COMPACT_ATOMS: atom_id res chain seq x y z
N MET A 1 -22.89 -42.08 3.04
CA MET A 1 -23.52 -40.74 3.13
C MET A 1 -22.57 -39.64 3.63
N SER A 2 -21.60 -39.92 4.52
CA SER A 2 -20.75 -38.88 5.14
C SER A 2 -19.78 -38.13 4.21
N TYR A 3 -19.31 -38.73 3.11
CA TYR A 3 -18.37 -38.07 2.19
C TYR A 3 -19.03 -36.99 1.32
N PHE A 4 -20.33 -37.12 1.04
CA PHE A 4 -21.06 -36.17 0.19
C PHE A 4 -21.26 -34.82 0.90
N VAL A 5 -21.51 -34.87 2.21
CA VAL A 5 -21.65 -33.66 3.05
C VAL A 5 -20.30 -32.94 3.21
N ALA A 6 -19.22 -33.70 3.42
CA ALA A 6 -17.87 -33.14 3.48
C ALA A 6 -17.44 -32.49 2.15
N PHE A 7 -17.81 -33.09 1.02
CA PHE A 7 -17.51 -32.53 -0.31
C PHE A 7 -18.27 -31.23 -0.57
N VAL A 8 -19.56 -31.16 -0.22
CA VAL A 8 -20.37 -29.93 -0.36
C VAL A 8 -19.83 -28.81 0.54
N LEU A 9 -19.38 -29.12 1.76
CA LEU A 9 -18.77 -28.13 2.65
C LEU A 9 -17.42 -27.64 2.12
N LEU A 10 -16.55 -28.52 1.63
CA LEU A 10 -15.26 -28.13 1.05
C LEU A 10 -15.43 -27.35 -0.25
N PHE A 11 -16.36 -27.75 -1.10
CA PHE A 11 -16.64 -27.05 -2.37
C PHE A 11 -17.31 -25.70 -2.13
N GLY A 12 -18.22 -25.62 -1.15
CA GLY A 12 -18.82 -24.36 -0.70
C GLY A 12 -17.80 -23.41 -0.08
N MET A 13 -16.87 -23.93 0.72
CA MET A 13 -15.79 -23.13 1.32
C MET A 13 -14.77 -22.66 0.26
N ALA A 14 -14.48 -23.48 -0.75
CA ALA A 14 -13.65 -23.11 -1.88
C ALA A 14 -14.32 -22.04 -2.77
N LEU A 15 -15.61 -22.17 -3.08
CA LEU A 15 -16.37 -21.17 -3.83
C LEU A 15 -16.56 -19.86 -3.06
N PHE A 16 -16.76 -19.93 -1.73
CA PHE A 16 -16.84 -18.76 -0.86
C PHE A 16 -15.48 -18.04 -0.74
N ALA A 17 -14.39 -18.79 -0.60
CA ALA A 17 -13.04 -18.23 -0.62
C ALA A 17 -12.71 -17.63 -2.00
N TRP A 18 -13.19 -18.22 -3.08
CA TRP A 18 -13.04 -17.72 -4.45
C TRP A 18 -13.85 -16.44 -4.70
N ASP A 19 -15.11 -16.36 -4.26
CA ASP A 19 -15.94 -15.14 -4.35
C ASP A 19 -15.41 -14.02 -3.44
N TYR A 20 -14.94 -14.36 -2.23
CA TYR A 20 -14.27 -13.41 -1.33
C TYR A 20 -12.95 -12.88 -1.92
N SER A 21 -12.19 -13.73 -2.60
CA SER A 21 -10.97 -13.35 -3.32
C SER A 21 -11.28 -12.46 -4.54
N LEU A 22 -12.26 -12.84 -5.37
CA LEU A 22 -12.69 -12.09 -6.55
C LEU A 22 -13.26 -10.70 -6.21
N ARG A 23 -13.93 -10.54 -5.06
CA ARG A 23 -14.40 -9.24 -4.58
C ARG A 23 -13.24 -8.34 -4.12
N ARG A 24 -12.16 -8.91 -3.57
CA ARG A 24 -10.92 -8.16 -3.25
C ARG A 24 -10.19 -7.67 -4.50
N HIS A 25 -10.21 -8.43 -5.60
CA HIS A 25 -9.59 -8.03 -6.87
C HIS A 25 -10.26 -6.81 -7.55
N ARG A 26 -11.47 -6.40 -7.14
CA ARG A 26 -12.21 -5.30 -7.78
C ARG A 26 -12.01 -3.92 -7.12
N SER A 27 -11.24 -3.82 -6.03
CA SER A 27 -11.17 -2.61 -5.19
C SER A 27 -10.23 -1.51 -5.71
N ILE A 28 -9.11 -1.83 -6.38
CA ILE A 28 -8.11 -0.83 -6.80
C ILE A 28 -8.29 -0.40 -8.26
N SER A 29 -8.54 -1.34 -9.19
CA SER A 29 -8.60 -1.00 -10.63
C SER A 29 -9.86 -0.22 -11.05
N ARG A 30 -10.92 -0.22 -10.23
CA ARG A 30 -12.14 0.59 -10.45
C ARG A 30 -12.09 1.96 -9.76
N ARG A 31 -11.03 2.29 -9.02
CA ARG A 31 -10.91 3.61 -8.39
C ARG A 31 -10.70 4.66 -9.45
N GLU A 32 -11.36 5.79 -9.27
CA GLU A 32 -11.07 7.00 -10.03
C GLU A 32 -9.58 7.33 -9.89
N ARG A 33 -8.91 7.53 -11.03
CA ARG A 33 -7.51 7.92 -11.05
C ARG A 33 -7.42 9.35 -10.56
N LEU A 34 -6.82 9.56 -9.39
CA LEU A 34 -6.50 10.90 -8.90
C LEU A 34 -5.13 11.32 -9.42
N SER A 35 -5.00 12.59 -9.81
CA SER A 35 -3.67 13.17 -10.00
C SER A 35 -2.99 13.35 -8.64
N ILE A 36 -1.66 13.46 -8.64
CA ILE A 36 -0.91 13.65 -7.39
C ILE A 36 -1.27 14.98 -6.72
N GLU A 37 -1.60 16.00 -7.51
CA GLU A 37 -2.08 17.30 -7.04
C GLU A 37 -3.44 17.18 -6.35
N ALA A 38 -4.39 16.46 -6.96
CA ALA A 38 -5.70 16.22 -6.36
C ALA A 38 -5.58 15.38 -5.08
N LEU A 39 -4.67 14.41 -5.07
CA LEU A 39 -4.39 13.57 -3.90
C LEU A 39 -3.79 14.40 -2.77
N HIS A 40 -2.79 15.24 -3.07
CA HIS A 40 -2.22 16.16 -2.09
C HIS A 40 -3.29 17.10 -1.55
N GLN A 41 -4.09 17.71 -2.42
CA GLN A 41 -5.16 18.61 -2.01
C GLN A 41 -6.19 17.92 -1.10
N GLN A 42 -6.53 16.67 -1.39
CA GLN A 42 -7.57 15.94 -0.65
C GLN A 42 -7.07 15.40 0.70
N TYR A 43 -5.82 14.98 0.80
CA TYR A 43 -5.31 14.24 1.97
C TYR A 43 -4.19 14.94 2.74
N TYR A 44 -3.40 15.79 2.08
CA TYR A 44 -2.21 16.44 2.63
C TYR A 44 -2.28 17.97 2.64
N SER A 45 -3.35 18.60 2.13
CA SER A 45 -3.49 20.06 2.11
C SER A 45 -3.44 20.72 3.48
N LYS A 46 -3.82 19.97 4.52
CA LYS A 46 -3.79 20.42 5.92
C LYS A 46 -2.49 20.03 6.65
N THR A 47 -1.62 19.27 6.02
CA THR A 47 -0.33 18.89 6.61
C THR A 47 0.75 19.89 6.16
N ALA A 48 1.86 19.96 6.91
CA ALA A 48 3.00 20.77 6.52
C ALA A 48 3.87 20.10 5.42
N ILE A 49 3.36 19.05 4.76
CA ILE A 49 4.13 18.26 3.80
C ILE A 49 4.02 18.92 2.41
N PRO A 50 5.13 19.36 1.80
CA PRO A 50 5.10 19.94 0.47
C PRO A 50 4.66 18.93 -0.60
N LEU A 51 4.00 19.43 -1.65
CA LEU A 51 3.57 18.60 -2.79
C LEU A 51 4.74 17.83 -3.41
N ASP A 52 5.92 18.43 -3.52
CA ASP A 52 7.08 17.79 -4.13
C ASP A 52 7.58 16.59 -3.32
N VAL A 53 7.53 16.69 -1.98
CA VAL A 53 7.88 15.59 -1.07
C VAL A 53 6.85 14.46 -1.20
N VAL A 54 5.55 14.79 -1.20
CA VAL A 54 4.51 13.79 -1.42
C VAL A 54 4.70 13.13 -2.78
N ARG A 55 4.94 13.90 -3.85
CA ARG A 55 5.15 13.41 -5.21
C ARG A 55 6.32 12.43 -5.29
N GLU A 56 7.46 12.75 -4.67
CA GLU A 56 8.64 11.89 -4.63
C GLU A 56 8.34 10.56 -3.93
N LEU A 57 7.82 10.62 -2.69
CA LEU A 57 7.54 9.44 -1.89
C LEU A 57 6.43 8.58 -2.50
N TRP A 58 5.40 9.20 -3.06
CA TRP A 58 4.31 8.51 -3.76
C TRP A 58 4.78 7.80 -5.02
N ALA A 59 5.65 8.44 -5.80
CA ALA A 59 6.24 7.84 -6.99
C ALA A 59 7.08 6.61 -6.62
N GLU A 60 7.82 6.66 -5.51
CA GLU A 60 8.59 5.53 -4.99
C GLU A 60 7.67 4.35 -4.63
N VAL A 61 6.64 4.58 -3.81
CA VAL A 61 5.68 3.53 -3.43
C VAL A 61 4.99 2.95 -4.66
N SER A 62 4.53 3.79 -5.60
CA SER A 62 3.86 3.33 -6.83
C SER A 62 4.77 2.46 -7.71
N ARG A 63 6.05 2.82 -7.82
CA ARG A 63 7.03 2.09 -8.62
C ARG A 63 7.32 0.72 -8.02
N VAL A 64 7.53 0.66 -6.71
CA VAL A 64 7.87 -0.58 -6.01
C VAL A 64 6.70 -1.55 -6.00
N LEU A 65 5.50 -1.05 -5.71
CA LEU A 65 4.29 -1.87 -5.66
C LEU A 65 3.69 -2.12 -7.05
N ARG A 66 4.30 -1.57 -8.11
CA ARG A 66 3.85 -1.68 -9.51
C ARG A 66 2.37 -1.33 -9.70
N VAL A 67 1.87 -0.39 -8.89
CA VAL A 67 0.50 0.13 -8.98
C VAL A 67 0.55 1.51 -9.62
N GLU A 68 -0.41 1.82 -10.48
CA GLU A 68 -0.55 3.18 -10.98
C GLU A 68 -0.79 4.14 -9.81
N GLY A 69 0.06 5.16 -9.67
CA GLY A 69 0.05 6.07 -8.52
C GLY A 69 -1.30 6.71 -8.22
N GLY A 70 -2.12 6.96 -9.25
CA GLY A 70 -3.47 7.53 -9.10
C GLY A 70 -4.53 6.59 -8.52
N GLN A 71 -4.24 5.29 -8.40
CA GLN A 71 -5.14 4.29 -7.79
C GLN A 71 -4.84 4.04 -6.32
N LEU A 72 -3.64 4.43 -5.86
CA LEU A 72 -3.26 4.38 -4.45
C LEU A 72 -4.03 5.42 -3.64
N ARG A 73 -4.24 5.12 -2.37
CA ARG A 73 -4.82 6.01 -1.36
C ARG A 73 -3.98 5.95 -0.08
N PRO A 74 -3.94 7.02 0.73
CA PRO A 74 -3.12 7.04 1.94
C PRO A 74 -3.49 5.92 2.93
N SER A 75 -4.78 5.59 3.03
CA SER A 75 -5.31 4.54 3.91
C SER A 75 -4.99 3.11 3.45
N ASP A 76 -4.39 2.94 2.28
CA ASP A 76 -4.11 1.63 1.73
C ASP A 76 -3.02 0.92 2.55
N LYS A 77 -3.37 -0.23 3.14
CA LYS A 77 -2.48 -1.04 3.99
C LYS A 77 -1.58 -1.96 3.18
N PHE A 78 -0.28 -1.92 3.46
CA PHE A 78 0.67 -2.87 2.88
C PHE A 78 0.31 -4.32 3.26
N GLY A 79 0.28 -5.22 2.29
CA GLY A 79 0.00 -6.65 2.45
C GLY A 79 -1.44 -7.07 2.77
N ARG A 80 -2.35 -6.17 3.16
CA ARG A 80 -3.76 -6.52 3.45
C ARG A 80 -4.74 -5.94 2.43
N ASP A 81 -4.57 -4.65 2.11
CA ASP A 81 -5.38 -3.90 1.14
C ASP A 81 -4.59 -3.68 -0.16
N VAL A 82 -3.26 -3.63 -0.04
CA VAL A 82 -2.27 -3.58 -1.12
C VAL A 82 -1.49 -4.88 -1.07
N GLY A 83 -2.04 -5.92 -1.70
CA GLY A 83 -1.46 -7.25 -1.69
C GLY A 83 -2.43 -8.32 -1.22
N ARG A 84 -3.14 -8.93 -2.16
CA ARG A 84 -3.44 -10.37 -2.17
C ARG A 84 -3.85 -10.86 -3.57
N GLY A 85 -3.32 -10.17 -4.59
CA GLY A 85 -3.70 -10.40 -5.98
C GLY A 85 -2.86 -9.67 -7.04
N LEU A 86 -2.05 -8.68 -6.66
CA LEU A 86 -1.18 -7.93 -7.58
C LEU A 86 0.25 -7.73 -7.06
N ILE A 87 0.50 -7.98 -5.76
CA ILE A 87 1.80 -7.73 -5.13
C ILE A 87 2.24 -9.01 -4.45
N THR A 88 3.39 -9.53 -4.87
CA THR A 88 4.00 -10.72 -4.25
C THR A 88 4.63 -10.32 -2.92
N THR A 89 4.85 -11.30 -2.03
CA THR A 89 5.62 -11.09 -0.79
C THR A 89 6.96 -10.41 -1.09
N ASP A 90 7.55 -10.69 -2.26
CA ASP A 90 8.82 -10.13 -2.72
C ASP A 90 8.77 -8.61 -2.92
N GLU A 91 7.66 -8.05 -3.40
CA GLU A 91 7.53 -6.60 -3.65
C GLU A 91 7.36 -5.82 -2.33
N LEU A 92 6.79 -6.44 -1.29
CA LEU A 92 6.74 -5.87 0.06
C LEU A 92 8.11 -5.95 0.75
N ASP A 93 8.85 -7.04 0.52
CA ASP A 93 10.24 -7.16 0.95
C ASP A 93 11.12 -6.11 0.25
N GLU A 94 10.89 -5.85 -1.05
CA GLU A 94 11.60 -4.82 -1.81
C GLU A 94 11.28 -3.41 -1.28
N LEU A 95 10.02 -3.11 -0.96
CA LEU A 95 9.65 -1.85 -0.31
C LEU A 95 10.36 -1.70 1.04
N SER A 96 10.43 -2.77 1.84
CA SER A 96 11.13 -2.78 3.12
C SER A 96 12.64 -2.51 2.96
N VAL A 97 13.25 -3.06 1.91
CA VAL A 97 14.66 -2.82 1.58
C VAL A 97 14.89 -1.37 1.17
N ILE A 98 14.03 -0.81 0.32
CA ILE A 98 14.12 0.59 -0.13
C ILE A 98 13.89 1.55 1.03
N ALA A 99 12.88 1.29 1.86
CA ALA A 99 12.58 2.06 3.06
C ALA A 99 13.79 2.10 4.01
N ARG A 100 14.41 0.95 4.29
CA ARG A 100 15.63 0.86 5.12
C ARG A 100 16.79 1.62 4.50
N LYS A 101 16.98 1.51 3.18
CA LYS A 101 18.04 2.25 2.47
C LYS A 101 17.83 3.76 2.60
N ARG A 102 16.61 4.24 2.37
CA ARG A 102 16.24 5.66 2.51
C ARG A 102 16.41 6.14 3.96
N ALA A 103 15.96 5.36 4.93
CA ALA A 103 16.14 5.66 6.35
C ALA A 103 17.62 5.80 6.71
N LYS A 104 18.47 4.87 6.23
CA LYS A 104 19.93 4.96 6.38
C LYS A 104 20.51 6.21 5.73
N THR A 105 20.09 6.55 4.51
CA THR A 105 20.50 7.79 3.83
C THR A 105 20.09 9.02 4.64
N LEU A 106 18.88 9.01 5.20
CA LEU A 106 18.33 10.07 6.06
C LEU A 106 18.82 10.01 7.52
N GLY A 107 19.64 9.02 7.89
CA GLY A 107 20.17 8.85 9.24
C GLY A 107 19.08 8.69 10.31
N VAL A 108 17.89 8.21 9.93
CA VAL A 108 16.77 7.95 10.84
C VAL A 108 16.64 6.46 11.09
N ASP A 109 16.22 6.10 12.31
CA ASP A 109 15.90 4.72 12.64
C ASP A 109 14.47 4.40 12.20
N LEU A 110 14.34 3.35 11.39
CA LEU A 110 13.06 2.92 10.85
C LEU A 110 12.65 1.61 11.50
N ASP A 111 11.58 1.62 12.27
CA ASP A 111 10.88 0.40 12.67
C ASP A 111 9.94 -0.05 11.53
N PRO A 112 10.23 -1.16 10.83
CA PRO A 112 9.39 -1.63 9.72
C PRO A 112 7.96 -1.96 10.17
N LYS A 113 7.73 -2.27 11.45
CA LYS A 113 6.39 -2.57 11.98
C LYS A 113 5.52 -1.33 12.10
N SER A 114 6.11 -0.14 12.12
CA SER A 114 5.38 1.13 12.19
C SER A 114 4.80 1.57 10.83
N LEU A 115 5.29 1.00 9.72
CA LEU A 115 4.84 1.32 8.38
C LEU A 115 3.72 0.37 7.93
N ALA A 116 2.50 0.63 8.37
CA ALA A 116 1.35 -0.21 8.02
C ALA A 116 0.64 0.25 6.73
N THR A 117 0.67 1.56 6.44
CA THR A 117 -0.04 2.19 5.31
C THR A 117 0.86 3.07 4.45
N VAL A 118 0.38 3.39 3.25
CA VAL A 118 1.00 4.40 2.38
C VAL A 118 1.15 5.74 3.11
N ASP A 119 0.17 6.13 3.93
CA ASP A 119 0.26 7.36 4.72
C ASP A 119 1.38 7.31 5.76
N ASP A 120 1.50 6.21 6.51
CA ASP A 120 2.57 6.06 7.51
C ASP A 120 3.95 6.21 6.87
N TYR A 121 4.14 5.63 5.68
CA TYR A 121 5.36 5.77 4.89
C TYR A 121 5.66 7.23 4.57
N ILE A 122 4.67 7.94 4.02
CA ILE A 122 4.84 9.31 3.57
C ILE A 122 5.10 10.24 4.74
N GLN A 123 4.33 10.13 5.82
CA GLN A 123 4.50 10.97 7.00
C GLN A 123 5.86 10.74 7.67
N PHE A 124 6.29 9.48 7.80
CA PHE A 124 7.59 9.16 8.39
C PHE A 124 8.74 9.82 7.61
N PHE A 125 8.78 9.61 6.29
CA PHE A 125 9.88 10.14 5.48
C PHE A 125 9.77 11.64 5.22
N ALA A 126 8.57 12.19 5.10
CA ALA A 126 8.38 13.64 5.00
C ALA A 126 8.92 14.35 6.26
N ARG A 127 8.62 13.81 7.44
CA ARG A 127 9.14 14.34 8.69
C ARG A 127 10.67 14.24 8.75
N ALA A 128 11.22 13.07 8.44
CA ALA A 128 12.68 12.85 8.41
C ALA A 128 13.41 13.79 7.44
N MET A 129 12.78 14.14 6.30
CA MET A 129 13.32 15.11 5.34
C MET A 129 13.24 16.55 5.87
N SER A 130 12.17 16.91 6.59
CA SER A 130 12.02 18.24 7.19
C SER A 130 12.98 18.51 8.36
N GLU A 131 13.33 17.47 9.14
CA GLU A 131 14.27 17.60 10.26
C GLU A 131 15.74 17.74 9.81
N ARG A 132 16.01 17.55 8.52
CA ARG A 132 17.34 17.68 7.90
C ARG A 132 17.54 18.93 7.04
N ALA A 133 16.46 19.65 6.73
CA ALA A 133 16.49 20.90 5.96
C ALA A 133 16.74 22.08 6.89
#